data_AF-A0A662WGX5-F1
#
_entry.id   AF-A0A662WGX5-F1
#
_cell.length_a   1.000
_cell.length_b   1.000
_cell.length_c   1.000
_cell.angle_alpha   90.00
_cell.angle_beta   90.00
_cell.angle_gamma   90.00
#
_symmetry.space_group_name_H-M   'P 1'
#
loop_
_entity.id
_entity.type
_entity.pdbx_description
1 polymer ?
#
loop_
_entity_poly.entity_id
_entity_poly.type
_entity_poly.pdbx_seq_one_letter_code
_entity_poly.pdbx_strand_id
1 'polypeptide(L)'
;MGNAWSYYAGEFDVFDKSKCLATGATSLSSSSSSTFYASFRRSALKIALQQEAPASDEEREQVRLALENWVREADILYDQREEFPLELALTQELEAAASMADSSPKIHQQTEQRVPATLEENILKGLCSNPLSTPGAIHQVILQLQQQLHADEFLRVVGSSPRASRLYASQQLTVFADIQESFRMAVLQKDYSQAAALVGKAAYGDDALETKRKRLKEASKLLRRSLEASTPSLTTTITLSATEMHELSVSRARDSFSQAMTDESLMLLETQRAMERALALPIGLLVGGSLMETIQKLVTLYPVQHQALPLAVDCADQYEVPPRQFWWTMLRVLARTNQWQMLLELARVLRPPIGYVPIVEVLLDEDQEDVASRLLASIQTPEEREEVAGLIAKYREEDEEA
;
A
#
# COMPACT_ATOMS: atom_id res chain seq x y z
N MET A 1 -4.68 -14.34 -1.82
CA MET A 1 -4.51 -14.75 -0.41
C MET A 1 -5.79 -14.48 0.40
N GLY A 2 -6.91 -15.14 0.07
CA GLY A 2 -8.25 -14.69 0.52
C GLY A 2 -9.03 -15.59 1.48
N ASN A 3 -8.56 -16.79 1.83
CA ASN A 3 -9.43 -17.83 2.42
C ASN A 3 -9.19 -18.12 3.91
N ALA A 4 -8.31 -17.39 4.60
CA ALA A 4 -7.99 -17.66 6.01
C ALA A 4 -8.82 -16.85 7.02
N TRP A 5 -9.56 -15.83 6.57
CA TRP A 5 -10.29 -14.91 7.46
C TRP A 5 -11.77 -15.26 7.64
N SER A 6 -12.28 -16.28 6.92
CA SER A 6 -13.69 -16.67 6.91
C SER A 6 -14.08 -17.68 8.00
N TYR A 7 -13.11 -18.23 8.72
CA TYR A 7 -13.36 -19.11 9.85
C TYR A 7 -12.98 -18.33 11.09
N TYR A 8 -13.92 -17.73 11.83
CA TYR A 8 -13.98 -17.77 13.31
C TYR A 8 -15.08 -16.86 13.88
N ALA A 9 -15.79 -17.45 14.86
CA ALA A 9 -16.76 -16.93 15.83
C ALA A 9 -18.06 -16.31 15.28
N GLY A 10 -19.12 -17.13 15.25
CA GLY A 10 -20.50 -16.74 14.90
C GLY A 10 -20.67 -16.51 13.39
N GLU A 11 -21.51 -17.30 12.71
CA GLU A 11 -21.75 -17.20 11.25
C GLU A 11 -22.29 -15.82 10.78
N PHE A 12 -22.53 -14.88 11.71
CA PHE A 12 -23.08 -13.54 11.47
C PHE A 12 -22.36 -12.39 12.18
N ASP A 13 -21.27 -12.65 12.90
CA ASP A 13 -20.56 -11.59 13.64
C ASP A 13 -19.87 -10.61 12.67
N VAL A 14 -19.86 -9.34 13.07
CA VAL A 14 -19.15 -8.27 12.35
C VAL A 14 -17.65 -8.45 12.63
N PHE A 15 -16.83 -8.30 11.60
CA PHE A 15 -15.37 -8.31 11.68
C PHE A 15 -14.89 -7.36 12.79
N ASP A 16 -14.09 -7.92 13.71
CA ASP A 16 -13.51 -7.21 14.83
C ASP A 16 -11.99 -7.39 14.78
N LYS A 17 -11.29 -6.35 14.33
CA LYS A 17 -9.84 -6.34 14.14
C LYS A 17 -9.10 -6.78 15.41
N SER A 18 -9.53 -6.27 16.57
CA SER A 18 -8.87 -6.53 17.85
C SER A 18 -8.92 -8.01 18.24
N LYS A 19 -10.06 -8.67 17.97
CA LYS A 19 -10.23 -10.11 18.20
C LYS A 19 -9.39 -10.94 17.22
N CYS A 20 -9.34 -10.55 15.95
CA CYS A 20 -8.54 -11.26 14.94
C CYS A 20 -7.04 -11.20 15.23
N LEU A 21 -6.54 -10.07 15.73
CA LEU A 21 -5.14 -9.95 16.13
C LEU A 21 -4.84 -10.74 17.42
N ALA A 22 -5.83 -10.94 18.29
CA ALA A 22 -5.67 -11.75 19.50
C ALA A 22 -5.65 -13.27 19.24
N THR A 23 -6.27 -13.76 18.17
CA THR A 23 -6.39 -15.21 17.87
C THR A 23 -5.27 -15.77 16.97
N GLY A 24 -4.54 -14.92 16.25
CA GLY A 24 -3.68 -15.33 15.13
C GLY A 24 -2.19 -15.63 15.39
N ALA A 25 -1.63 -15.48 16.59
CA ALA A 25 -0.20 -15.70 16.79
C ALA A 25 0.21 -16.23 18.18
N THR A 26 1.07 -17.25 18.14
CA THR A 26 2.05 -17.56 19.17
C THR A 26 2.77 -16.28 19.62
N SER A 27 2.68 -16.00 20.93
CA SER A 27 3.40 -14.97 21.70
C SER A 27 3.33 -13.53 21.19
N LEU A 28 2.25 -12.83 21.53
CA LEU A 28 2.18 -11.46 22.09
C LEU A 28 0.72 -10.97 21.95
N SER A 29 -0.06 -11.03 23.02
CA SER A 29 -1.45 -10.51 23.05
C SER A 29 -1.48 -9.02 22.68
N SER A 30 -2.62 -8.49 22.21
CA SER A 30 -2.81 -7.05 21.95
C SER A 30 -2.35 -6.17 23.13
N SER A 31 -2.57 -6.64 24.36
CA SER A 31 -2.06 -6.02 25.58
C SER A 31 -0.53 -5.91 25.63
N SER A 32 0.19 -6.91 25.17
CA SER A 32 1.65 -6.91 25.15
C SER A 32 2.24 -5.96 24.09
N SER A 33 1.59 -5.83 22.93
CA SER A 33 1.98 -4.85 21.90
C SER A 33 1.79 -3.41 22.40
N SER A 34 0.65 -3.11 23.04
CA SER A 34 0.43 -1.79 23.64
C SER A 34 1.40 -1.49 24.79
N THR A 35 1.76 -2.48 25.63
CA THR A 35 2.80 -2.28 26.65
C THR A 35 4.19 -2.02 26.07
N PHE A 36 4.49 -2.64 24.92
CA PHE A 36 5.72 -2.37 24.17
C PHE A 36 5.72 -0.93 23.68
N TYR A 37 4.64 -0.46 23.03
CA TYR A 37 4.57 0.92 22.52
C TYR A 37 4.57 1.97 23.64
N ALA A 38 3.91 1.70 24.78
CA ALA A 38 3.97 2.58 25.95
C ALA A 38 5.41 2.72 26.49
N SER A 39 6.16 1.62 26.55
CA SER A 39 7.58 1.62 26.94
C SER A 39 8.46 2.32 25.91
N PHE A 40 8.22 2.06 24.63
CA PHE A 40 8.94 2.68 23.52
C PHE A 40 8.70 4.20 23.49
N ARG A 41 7.46 4.65 23.67
CA ARG A 41 7.08 6.07 23.71
C ARG A 41 7.82 6.84 24.79
N ARG A 42 7.91 6.28 26.00
CA ARG A 42 8.71 6.88 27.10
C ARG A 42 10.17 7.01 26.71
N SER A 43 10.70 6.01 26.02
CA SER A 43 12.09 5.98 25.55
C SER A 43 12.33 7.02 24.46
N ALA A 44 11.46 7.07 23.45
CA ALA A 44 11.51 8.06 22.37
C ALA A 44 11.43 9.50 22.90
N LEU A 45 10.53 9.77 23.87
CA LEU A 45 10.44 11.08 24.51
C LEU A 45 11.70 11.42 25.31
N LYS A 46 12.30 10.45 26.01
CA LYS A 46 13.55 10.67 26.75
C LYS A 46 14.69 11.03 25.80
N ILE A 47 14.84 10.32 24.69
CA ILE A 47 15.90 10.60 23.70
C ILE A 47 15.64 11.96 23.04
N ALA A 48 14.39 12.28 22.70
CA ALA A 48 14.00 13.58 22.15
C ALA A 48 14.35 14.75 23.09
N LEU A 49 14.16 14.58 24.41
CA LEU A 49 14.54 15.60 25.41
C LEU A 49 16.06 15.70 25.62
N GLN A 50 16.82 14.64 25.35
CA GLN A 50 18.27 14.65 25.48
C GLN A 50 18.97 15.28 24.26
N GLN A 51 18.29 15.34 23.11
CA GLN A 51 18.81 15.88 21.86
C GLN A 51 18.26 17.28 21.53
N GLU A 52 18.22 18.22 22.49
CA GLU A 52 17.78 19.61 22.23
C GLU A 52 18.76 20.45 21.37
N ALA A 53 19.83 19.85 20.83
CA ALA A 53 20.72 20.55 19.91
C ALA A 53 19.98 20.84 18.58
N PRO A 54 20.09 22.05 18.02
CA PRO A 54 19.49 22.33 16.72
C PRO A 54 20.10 21.40 15.67
N ALA A 55 19.24 20.70 14.91
CA ALA A 55 19.65 19.85 13.79
C ALA A 55 20.63 20.61 12.88
N SER A 56 21.72 19.94 12.51
CA SER A 56 22.71 20.48 11.58
C SER A 56 22.08 20.77 10.22
N ASP A 57 22.65 21.72 9.48
CA ASP A 57 22.16 22.02 8.14
C ASP A 57 22.31 20.81 7.20
N GLU A 58 23.30 19.95 7.44
CA GLU A 58 23.50 18.68 6.72
C GLU A 58 22.36 17.69 6.99
N GLU A 59 21.95 17.49 8.26
CA GLU A 59 20.82 16.62 8.61
C GLU A 59 19.50 17.13 8.00
N ARG A 60 19.30 18.45 8.00
CA ARG A 60 18.11 19.06 7.38
C ARG A 60 18.05 18.81 5.89
N GLU A 61 19.19 18.97 5.21
CA GLU A 61 19.27 18.73 3.77
C GLU A 61 19.10 17.24 3.44
N GLN A 62 19.70 16.34 4.22
CA GLN A 62 19.52 14.89 4.05
C GLN A 62 18.06 14.47 4.24
N VAL A 63 17.39 14.95 5.29
CA VAL A 63 15.96 14.66 5.52
C VAL A 63 15.11 15.21 4.39
N ARG A 64 15.40 16.43 3.93
CA ARG A 64 14.71 17.04 2.80
C ARG A 64 14.88 16.19 1.52
N LEU A 65 16.11 15.82 1.17
CA LEU A 65 16.41 14.99 0.00
C LEU A 65 15.76 13.61 0.10
N ALA A 66 15.73 13.01 1.28
CA ALA A 66 15.07 11.73 1.51
C ALA A 66 13.55 11.82 1.29
N LEU A 67 12.93 12.92 1.72
CA LEU A 67 11.49 13.16 1.53
C LEU A 67 11.12 13.57 0.10
N GLU A 68 11.96 14.36 -0.57
CA GLU A 68 11.76 14.75 -1.97
C GLU A 68 11.87 13.54 -2.92
N ASN A 69 12.83 12.64 -2.67
CA ASN A 69 13.02 11.42 -3.44
C ASN A 69 12.17 10.25 -2.92
N TRP A 70 11.20 10.51 -2.03
CA TRP A 70 10.38 9.47 -1.44
C TRP A 70 9.41 8.90 -2.47
N VAL A 71 9.70 7.70 -2.95
CA VAL A 71 8.78 6.96 -3.83
C VAL A 71 7.57 6.54 -3.00
N ARG A 72 6.37 7.03 -3.34
CA ARG A 72 5.16 6.68 -2.58
C ARG A 72 4.89 5.20 -2.80
N GLU A 73 4.42 4.50 -1.78
CA GLU A 73 4.09 3.08 -1.94
C GLU A 73 2.99 2.87 -2.99
N ALA A 74 2.09 3.85 -3.15
CA ALA A 74 1.11 3.87 -4.23
C ALA A 74 1.75 3.89 -5.62
N ASP A 75 2.91 4.55 -5.79
CA ASP A 75 3.66 4.66 -7.05
C ASP A 75 4.54 3.41 -7.32
N ILE A 76 4.77 2.57 -6.31
CA ILE A 76 5.51 1.29 -6.42
C ILE A 76 4.53 0.14 -6.68
N LEU A 77 3.36 0.19 -6.03
CA LEU A 77 2.30 -0.81 -6.19
C LEU A 77 1.49 -0.59 -7.47
N TYR A 78 1.48 0.64 -8.00
CA TYR A 78 0.86 1.02 -9.27
C TYR A 78 1.77 2.00 -10.02
N ASP A 79 1.90 1.78 -11.32
CA ASP A 79 2.84 2.42 -12.26
C ASP A 79 3.18 3.91 -11.99
N GLN A 80 4.46 4.27 -12.14
CA GLN A 80 4.93 5.66 -12.04
C GLN A 80 4.18 6.58 -13.02
N ARG A 81 3.79 7.78 -12.57
CA ARG A 81 3.08 8.79 -13.40
C ARG A 81 3.81 9.13 -14.71
N GLU A 82 5.14 8.99 -14.75
CA GLU A 82 5.96 9.32 -15.91
C GLU A 82 6.02 8.20 -16.96
N GLU A 83 5.54 6.99 -16.64
CA GLU A 83 5.57 5.86 -17.56
C GLU A 83 4.40 5.88 -18.57
N PHE A 84 3.38 6.75 -18.40
CA PHE A 84 2.18 6.78 -19.25
C PHE A 84 1.56 8.20 -19.39
N PRO A 85 2.04 9.03 -20.35
CA PRO A 85 1.58 10.41 -20.51
C PRO A 85 0.34 10.49 -21.41
N LEU A 86 -0.85 10.21 -20.89
CA LEU A 86 -2.11 10.58 -21.56
C LEU A 86 -3.13 11.06 -20.52
N GLU A 87 -3.07 12.34 -20.19
CA GLU A 87 -4.25 13.06 -19.72
C GLU A 87 -5.16 13.33 -20.94
N LEU A 88 -6.18 12.51 -21.14
CA LEU A 88 -7.33 12.95 -21.91
C LEU A 88 -8.23 13.72 -20.96
N ALA A 89 -8.22 15.05 -21.09
CA ALA A 89 -9.17 15.89 -20.39
C ALA A 89 -10.59 15.42 -20.75
N LEU A 90 -11.38 15.13 -19.72
CA LEU A 90 -12.78 14.64 -19.74
C LEU A 90 -13.72 15.42 -20.69
N THR A 91 -13.27 16.57 -21.20
CA THR A 91 -14.00 17.46 -22.10
C THR A 91 -13.88 17.08 -23.58
N GLN A 92 -12.87 16.33 -24.01
CA GLN A 92 -12.68 15.97 -25.44
C GLN A 92 -13.41 14.68 -25.87
N GLU A 93 -13.78 13.81 -24.93
CA GLU A 93 -14.56 12.59 -25.24
C GLU A 93 -16.01 12.90 -25.65
N LEU A 94 -16.55 14.05 -25.21
CA LEU A 94 -17.91 14.49 -25.53
C LEU A 94 -18.07 14.90 -27.00
N GLU A 95 -17.01 15.41 -27.65
CA GLU A 95 -17.06 15.79 -29.07
C GLU A 95 -16.89 14.58 -30.00
N ALA A 96 -16.07 13.60 -29.60
CA ALA A 96 -15.90 12.36 -30.36
C ALA A 96 -17.15 11.46 -30.30
N ALA A 97 -17.77 11.30 -29.13
CA ALA A 97 -19.00 10.53 -28.96
C ALA A 97 -20.20 11.15 -29.69
N ALA A 98 -20.28 12.49 -29.74
CA ALA A 98 -21.30 13.20 -30.53
C ALA A 98 -21.11 12.99 -32.04
N SER A 99 -19.88 12.84 -32.53
CA SER A 99 -19.61 12.54 -33.95
C SER A 99 -19.92 11.09 -34.35
N MET A 100 -19.91 10.16 -33.38
CA MET A 100 -20.17 8.73 -33.61
C MET A 100 -21.65 8.34 -33.48
N ALA A 101 -22.49 9.21 -32.90
CA ALA A 101 -23.92 8.99 -32.75
C ALA A 101 -24.74 9.25 -34.04
N ASP A 102 -24.18 10.00 -35.01
CA ASP A 102 -24.88 10.37 -36.26
C ASP A 102 -24.43 9.59 -37.51
N SER A 103 -23.53 8.62 -37.36
CA SER A 103 -23.18 7.71 -38.46
C SER A 103 -23.56 6.27 -38.13
N SER A 104 -24.73 5.85 -38.62
CA SER A 104 -24.98 4.44 -38.95
C SER A 104 -23.78 3.86 -39.72
N PRO A 105 -23.47 2.55 -39.59
CA PRO A 105 -22.27 1.95 -40.14
C PRO A 105 -22.32 1.97 -41.66
N LYS A 106 -21.85 3.06 -42.27
CA LYS A 106 -21.45 3.04 -43.66
C LYS A 106 -20.20 2.20 -43.71
N ILE A 107 -20.33 1.03 -44.31
CA ILE A 107 -19.23 0.27 -44.88
C ILE A 107 -18.40 1.25 -45.72
N HIS A 108 -17.35 1.82 -45.12
CA HIS A 108 -16.30 2.50 -45.83
C HIS A 108 -15.30 1.41 -46.18
N GLN A 109 -15.44 0.90 -47.40
CA GLN A 109 -14.31 0.37 -48.13
C GLN A 109 -13.24 1.47 -48.20
N GLN A 110 -12.30 1.45 -47.27
CA GLN A 110 -10.99 2.05 -47.47
C GLN A 110 -9.95 0.94 -47.40
N THR A 111 -9.53 0.61 -48.61
CA THR A 111 -8.43 -0.27 -48.96
C THR A 111 -7.12 0.38 -48.53
N GLU A 112 -6.69 0.20 -47.28
CA GLU A 112 -5.28 0.39 -46.91
C GLU A 112 -4.84 -0.75 -45.97
N GLN A 113 -4.13 -1.70 -46.60
CA GLN A 113 -3.24 -2.72 -46.03
C GLN A 113 -3.64 -3.28 -44.65
N ARG A 114 -4.56 -4.26 -44.66
CA ARG A 114 -4.76 -5.16 -43.53
C ARG A 114 -3.49 -5.99 -43.32
N VAL A 115 -2.72 -5.60 -42.32
CA VAL A 115 -1.58 -6.34 -41.81
C VAL A 115 -2.10 -7.59 -41.07
N PRO A 116 -1.54 -8.80 -41.28
CA PRO A 116 -2.02 -10.00 -40.60
C PRO A 116 -1.77 -9.91 -39.08
N ALA A 117 -2.69 -10.45 -38.26
CA ALA A 117 -2.59 -10.43 -36.78
C ALA A 117 -1.26 -10.97 -36.23
N THR A 118 -0.59 -11.86 -36.95
CA THR A 118 0.76 -12.35 -36.62
C THR A 118 1.83 -11.26 -36.69
N LEU A 119 1.68 -10.26 -37.57
CA LEU A 119 2.61 -9.13 -37.66
C LEU A 119 2.34 -8.13 -36.53
N GLU A 120 1.08 -7.83 -36.22
CA GLU A 120 0.72 -6.94 -35.08
C GLU A 120 1.16 -7.54 -33.75
N GLU A 121 1.04 -8.86 -33.56
CA GLU A 121 1.59 -9.56 -32.40
C GLU A 121 3.12 -9.45 -32.31
N ASN A 122 3.82 -9.59 -33.44
CA ASN A 122 5.28 -9.44 -33.48
C ASN A 122 5.73 -7.98 -33.25
N ILE A 123 4.95 -7.02 -33.74
CA ILE A 123 5.16 -5.58 -33.49
C ILE A 123 4.92 -5.29 -32.01
N LEU A 124 3.84 -5.81 -31.41
CA LEU A 124 3.55 -5.65 -29.99
C LEU A 124 4.70 -6.22 -29.13
N LYS A 125 5.20 -7.42 -29.47
CA LYS A 125 6.36 -8.01 -28.80
C LYS A 125 7.60 -7.13 -28.94
N GLY A 126 7.90 -6.65 -30.16
CA GLY A 126 9.04 -5.76 -30.41
C GLY A 126 8.97 -4.44 -29.64
N LEU A 127 7.79 -3.82 -29.58
CA LEU A 127 7.56 -2.59 -28.81
C LEU A 127 7.63 -2.84 -27.30
N CYS A 128 7.09 -3.97 -26.83
CA CYS A 128 7.15 -4.34 -25.41
C CYS A 128 8.58 -4.64 -24.94
N SER A 129 9.41 -5.22 -25.79
CA SER A 129 10.82 -5.54 -25.49
C SER A 129 11.75 -4.33 -25.58
N ASN A 130 11.35 -3.23 -26.21
CA ASN A 130 12.18 -2.02 -26.34
C ASN A 130 11.87 -1.00 -25.23
N PRO A 131 12.79 -0.72 -24.28
CA PRO A 131 12.54 0.21 -23.18
C PRO A 131 12.28 1.65 -23.65
N LEU A 132 12.74 2.04 -24.84
CA LEU A 132 12.52 3.36 -25.42
C LEU A 132 11.19 3.48 -26.18
N SER A 133 10.44 2.39 -26.33
CA SER A 133 9.12 2.42 -26.98
C SER A 133 8.14 3.26 -26.17
N THR A 134 7.40 4.14 -26.85
CA THR A 134 6.39 4.96 -26.20
C THR A 134 5.14 4.13 -25.87
N PRO A 135 4.45 4.44 -24.75
CA PRO A 135 3.22 3.76 -24.39
C PRO A 135 2.08 3.96 -25.39
N GLY A 136 2.01 5.14 -26.02
CA GLY A 136 1.01 5.43 -27.05
C GLY A 136 1.11 4.48 -28.26
N ALA A 137 2.33 4.11 -28.68
CA ALA A 137 2.53 3.16 -29.76
C ALA A 137 2.05 1.74 -29.38
N ILE A 138 2.33 1.31 -28.15
CA ILE A 138 1.86 0.02 -27.61
C ILE A 138 0.34 0.00 -27.54
N HIS A 139 -0.29 1.09 -27.08
CA HIS A 139 -1.73 1.23 -27.01
C HIS A 139 -2.41 1.13 -28.38
N GLN A 140 -1.88 1.82 -29.38
CA GLN A 140 -2.44 1.81 -30.73
C GLN A 140 -2.47 0.41 -31.33
N VAL A 141 -1.41 -0.39 -31.12
CA VAL A 141 -1.35 -1.79 -31.56
C VAL A 141 -2.33 -2.67 -30.79
N ILE A 142 -2.51 -2.43 -29.48
CA ILE A 142 -3.52 -3.15 -28.68
C ILE A 142 -4.94 -2.88 -29.21
N LEU A 143 -5.28 -1.64 -29.55
CA LEU A 143 -6.58 -1.30 -30.14
C LEU A 143 -6.79 -1.97 -31.51
N GLN A 144 -5.75 -2.06 -32.33
CA GLN A 144 -5.80 -2.78 -33.62
C GLN A 144 -6.04 -4.27 -33.42
N LEU A 145 -5.30 -4.91 -32.50
CA LEU A 145 -5.49 -6.31 -32.15
C LEU A 145 -6.88 -6.59 -31.58
N GLN A 146 -7.44 -5.67 -30.78
CA GLN A 146 -8.80 -5.79 -30.23
C GLN A 146 -9.89 -5.80 -31.31
N GLN A 147 -9.67 -5.10 -32.43
CA GLN A 147 -10.59 -5.07 -33.56
C GLN A 147 -10.46 -6.28 -34.48
N GLN A 148 -9.32 -7.00 -34.43
CA GLN A 148 -9.02 -8.10 -35.34
C GLN A 148 -9.14 -9.49 -34.72
N LEU A 149 -8.94 -9.62 -33.40
CA LEU A 149 -8.93 -10.90 -32.69
C LEU A 149 -10.19 -11.10 -31.85
N HIS A 150 -10.57 -12.37 -31.65
CA HIS A 150 -11.61 -12.72 -30.68
C HIS A 150 -11.11 -12.50 -29.24
N ALA A 151 -12.03 -12.18 -28.31
CA ALA A 151 -11.70 -11.78 -26.94
C ALA A 151 -10.68 -12.70 -26.24
N ASP A 152 -10.85 -14.02 -26.32
CA ASP A 152 -9.95 -14.98 -25.65
C ASP A 152 -8.58 -15.13 -26.33
N GLU A 153 -8.50 -14.84 -27.63
CA GLU A 153 -7.26 -14.88 -28.39
C GLU A 153 -6.49 -13.56 -28.22
N PHE A 154 -7.19 -12.44 -28.28
CA PHE A 154 -6.70 -11.11 -27.93
C PHE A 154 -6.08 -11.08 -26.52
N LEU A 155 -6.80 -11.59 -25.51
CA LEU A 155 -6.30 -11.63 -24.13
C LEU A 155 -5.07 -12.53 -23.98
N ARG A 156 -4.96 -13.61 -24.78
CA ARG A 156 -3.76 -14.46 -24.81
C ARG A 156 -2.57 -13.75 -25.43
N VAL A 157 -2.78 -13.01 -26.53
CA VAL A 157 -1.72 -12.26 -27.22
C VAL A 157 -1.24 -11.10 -26.35
N VAL A 158 -2.15 -10.29 -25.80
CA VAL A 158 -1.82 -9.18 -24.89
C VAL A 158 -1.22 -9.70 -23.59
N GLY A 159 -1.74 -10.80 -23.05
CA GLY A 159 -1.24 -11.47 -21.85
C GLY A 159 0.14 -12.12 -22.00
N SER A 160 0.58 -12.39 -23.23
CA SER A 160 1.92 -12.95 -23.51
C SER A 160 3.06 -11.96 -23.23
N SER A 161 2.75 -10.66 -23.25
CA SER A 161 3.72 -9.58 -23.08
C SER A 161 3.41 -8.77 -21.81
N PRO A 162 4.24 -8.87 -20.75
CA PRO A 162 3.94 -8.23 -19.47
C PRO A 162 3.70 -6.72 -19.56
N ARG A 163 4.39 -6.01 -20.45
CA ARG A 163 4.24 -4.56 -20.66
C ARG A 163 2.91 -4.19 -21.35
N ALA A 164 2.49 -4.95 -22.36
CA ALA A 164 1.18 -4.77 -23.01
C ALA A 164 0.02 -5.15 -22.08
N SER A 165 0.16 -6.28 -21.37
CA SER A 165 -0.83 -6.75 -20.39
C SER A 165 -1.07 -5.71 -19.29
N ARG A 166 0.01 -5.11 -18.76
CA ARG A 166 -0.07 -4.04 -17.77
C ARG A 166 -0.71 -2.77 -18.33
N LEU A 167 -0.30 -2.31 -19.51
CA LEU A 167 -0.89 -1.14 -20.16
C LEU A 167 -2.37 -1.35 -20.51
N TYR A 168 -2.76 -2.55 -20.95
CA TYR A 168 -4.16 -2.87 -21.20
C TYR A 168 -4.96 -2.90 -19.90
N ALA A 169 -4.44 -3.52 -18.85
CA ALA A 169 -5.08 -3.54 -17.53
C ALA A 169 -5.20 -2.13 -16.93
N SER A 170 -4.19 -1.28 -17.09
CA SER A 170 -4.23 0.12 -16.63
C SER A 170 -5.24 0.94 -17.43
N GLN A 171 -5.32 0.75 -18.75
CA GLN A 171 -6.36 1.38 -19.57
C GLN A 171 -7.77 0.95 -19.20
N GLN A 172 -7.99 -0.32 -18.89
CA GLN A 172 -9.29 -0.78 -18.36
C GLN A 172 -9.62 -0.12 -17.01
N LEU A 173 -8.62 0.29 -16.23
CA LEU A 173 -8.81 1.07 -15.02
C LEU A 173 -9.01 2.57 -15.30
N THR A 174 -8.38 3.13 -16.34
CA THR A 174 -8.46 4.55 -16.74
C THR A 174 -9.67 4.88 -17.63
N VAL A 175 -10.25 3.92 -18.35
CA VAL A 175 -11.46 4.03 -19.21
C VAL A 175 -12.73 4.13 -18.34
N PHE A 176 -12.74 5.13 -17.45
CA PHE A 176 -13.76 5.48 -16.46
C PHE A 176 -15.18 5.77 -17.00
N ALA A 177 -15.46 5.52 -18.28
CA ALA A 177 -16.84 5.37 -18.75
C ALA A 177 -17.52 4.13 -18.11
N ASP A 178 -16.77 3.04 -17.88
CA ASP A 178 -17.34 1.80 -17.36
C ASP A 178 -17.55 1.79 -15.84
N ILE A 179 -16.77 2.55 -15.04
CA ILE A 179 -16.97 2.55 -13.58
C ILE A 179 -18.29 3.23 -13.21
N GLN A 180 -18.68 4.30 -13.89
CA GLN A 180 -19.96 4.97 -13.63
C GLN A 180 -21.15 4.10 -14.03
N GLU A 181 -21.13 3.50 -15.23
CA GLU A 181 -22.22 2.63 -15.68
C GLU A 181 -22.23 1.30 -14.93
N SER A 182 -21.08 0.69 -14.63
CA SER A 182 -20.99 -0.50 -13.77
C SER A 182 -21.46 -0.22 -12.35
N PHE A 183 -21.12 0.94 -11.78
CA PHE A 183 -21.62 1.38 -10.49
C PHE A 183 -23.14 1.56 -10.53
N ARG A 184 -23.65 2.23 -11.56
CA ARG A 184 -25.09 2.44 -11.75
C ARG A 184 -25.82 1.11 -11.90
N MET A 185 -25.28 0.18 -12.66
CA MET A 185 -25.80 -1.19 -12.82
C MET A 185 -25.82 -1.95 -11.51
N ALA A 186 -24.73 -1.94 -10.73
CA ALA A 186 -24.65 -2.58 -9.43
C ALA A 186 -25.68 -1.99 -8.45
N VAL A 187 -25.83 -0.66 -8.42
CA VAL A 187 -26.86 0.01 -7.59
C VAL A 187 -28.28 -0.34 -8.03
N LEU A 188 -28.56 -0.41 -9.34
CA LEU A 188 -29.86 -0.81 -9.87
C LEU A 188 -30.19 -2.28 -9.55
N GLN A 189 -29.19 -3.15 -9.56
CA GLN A 189 -29.30 -4.56 -9.16
C GLN A 189 -29.35 -4.74 -7.63
N LYS A 190 -29.18 -3.65 -6.86
CA LYS A 190 -29.06 -3.65 -5.39
C LYS A 190 -27.85 -4.45 -4.88
N ASP A 191 -26.85 -4.68 -5.72
CA ASP A 191 -25.56 -5.23 -5.32
C ASP A 191 -24.67 -4.10 -4.77
N TYR A 192 -24.92 -3.75 -3.50
CA TYR A 192 -24.18 -2.68 -2.83
C TYR A 192 -22.72 -3.08 -2.53
N SER A 193 -22.43 -4.37 -2.42
CA SER A 193 -21.07 -4.87 -2.23
C SER A 193 -20.20 -4.58 -3.46
N GLN A 194 -20.70 -4.93 -4.65
CA GLN A 194 -20.02 -4.63 -5.91
C GLN A 194 -19.90 -3.12 -6.14
N ALA A 195 -20.97 -2.36 -5.88
CA ALA A 195 -20.96 -0.90 -5.99
C ALA A 195 -19.89 -0.27 -5.08
N ALA A 196 -19.76 -0.75 -3.83
CA ALA A 196 -18.74 -0.27 -2.91
C ALA A 196 -17.32 -0.61 -3.37
N ALA A 197 -17.10 -1.81 -3.90
CA ALA A 197 -15.79 -2.22 -4.43
C ALA A 197 -15.35 -1.32 -5.59
N LEU A 198 -16.27 -0.95 -6.48
CA LEU A 198 -15.99 -0.04 -7.60
C LEU A 198 -15.61 1.37 -7.11
N VAL A 199 -16.39 1.93 -6.17
CA VAL A 199 -16.12 3.26 -5.59
C VAL A 199 -14.82 3.26 -4.78
N GLY A 200 -14.53 2.19 -4.03
CA GLY A 200 -13.30 2.03 -3.27
C GLY A 200 -12.05 1.98 -4.16
N LYS A 201 -12.11 1.24 -5.28
CA LYS A 201 -11.05 1.22 -6.30
C LYS A 201 -10.84 2.61 -6.91
N ALA A 202 -11.93 3.29 -7.27
CA ALA A 202 -11.86 4.65 -7.80
C ALA A 202 -11.28 5.66 -6.79
N ALA A 203 -11.48 5.45 -5.49
CA ALA A 203 -10.88 6.30 -4.46
C ALA A 203 -9.37 6.12 -4.34
N TYR A 204 -8.84 4.93 -4.66
CA TYR A 204 -7.40 4.67 -4.55
C TYR A 204 -6.60 5.44 -5.62
N GLY A 205 -7.14 5.51 -6.84
CA GLY A 205 -6.55 6.26 -7.97
C GLY A 205 -6.83 7.77 -7.96
N ASP A 206 -7.54 8.30 -6.96
CA ASP A 206 -7.74 9.74 -6.83
C ASP A 206 -6.51 10.44 -6.25
N ASP A 207 -5.95 11.37 -7.03
CA ASP A 207 -4.89 12.26 -6.56
C ASP A 207 -5.43 13.36 -5.63
N ALA A 208 -6.65 13.82 -5.88
CA ALA A 208 -7.30 14.82 -5.07
C ALA A 208 -7.82 14.20 -3.76
N LEU A 209 -7.15 14.52 -2.65
CA LEU A 209 -7.45 13.99 -1.32
C LEU A 209 -8.92 14.15 -0.89
N GLU A 210 -9.56 15.25 -1.28
CA GLU A 210 -10.96 15.49 -0.93
C GLU A 210 -11.92 14.62 -1.76
N THR A 211 -11.59 14.36 -3.02
CA THR A 211 -12.33 13.41 -3.88
C THR A 211 -12.17 11.99 -3.34
N LYS A 212 -10.94 11.58 -3.02
CA LYS A 212 -10.63 10.30 -2.36
C LYS A 212 -11.44 10.10 -1.09
N ARG A 213 -11.44 11.10 -0.21
CA ARG A 213 -12.22 11.09 1.04
C ARG A 213 -13.72 10.94 0.78
N LYS A 214 -14.28 11.68 -0.18
CA LYS A 214 -15.70 11.58 -0.54
C LYS A 214 -16.06 10.18 -1.06
N ARG A 215 -15.23 9.61 -1.94
CA ARG A 215 -15.45 8.25 -2.47
C ARG A 215 -15.33 7.19 -1.38
N LEU A 216 -14.34 7.26 -0.50
CA LEU A 216 -14.24 6.33 0.65
C LEU A 216 -15.46 6.42 1.58
N LYS A 217 -16.00 7.63 1.82
CA LYS A 217 -17.25 7.80 2.59
C LYS A 217 -18.44 7.14 1.91
N GLU A 218 -18.58 7.28 0.59
CA GLU A 218 -19.65 6.61 -0.16
C GLU A 218 -19.45 5.09 -0.19
N ALA A 219 -18.23 4.59 -0.36
CA ALA A 219 -17.92 3.15 -0.26
C ALA A 219 -18.31 2.57 1.11
N SER A 220 -17.94 3.25 2.20
CA SER A 220 -18.34 2.89 3.57
C SER A 220 -19.87 2.88 3.75
N LYS A 221 -20.58 3.87 3.20
CA LYS A 221 -22.05 3.90 3.24
C LYS A 221 -22.68 2.73 2.47
N LEU A 222 -22.13 2.35 1.32
CA LEU A 222 -22.62 1.22 0.52
C LEU A 222 -22.36 -0.12 1.20
N LEU A 223 -21.18 -0.30 1.80
CA LEU A 223 -20.84 -1.50 2.57
C LEU A 223 -21.75 -1.66 3.80
N ARG A 224 -22.05 -0.58 4.55
CA ARG A 224 -23.07 -0.63 5.62
C ARG A 224 -24.44 -1.08 5.10
N ARG A 225 -24.88 -0.53 3.98
CA ARG A 225 -26.15 -0.96 3.34
C ARG A 225 -26.12 -2.42 2.91
N SER A 226 -24.99 -2.91 2.40
CA SER A 226 -24.80 -4.32 2.07
C SER A 226 -24.96 -5.21 3.32
N LEU A 227 -24.29 -4.84 4.43
CA LEU A 227 -24.37 -5.57 5.69
C LEU A 227 -25.76 -5.57 6.32
N GLU A 228 -26.51 -4.46 6.19
CA GLU A 228 -27.92 -4.35 6.60
C GLU A 228 -28.85 -5.18 5.70
N ALA A 229 -28.57 -5.28 4.40
CA ALA A 229 -29.34 -6.11 3.49
C ALA A 229 -29.08 -7.61 3.71
N SER A 230 -27.84 -7.97 4.05
CA SER A 230 -27.41 -9.35 4.28
C SER A 230 -27.58 -9.82 5.73
N THR A 231 -28.22 -9.06 6.63
CA THR A 231 -28.62 -9.60 7.95
C THR A 231 -29.79 -10.58 7.78
N PRO A 232 -29.63 -11.87 8.10
CA PRO A 232 -30.71 -12.84 7.94
C PRO A 232 -31.81 -12.59 8.98
N SER A 233 -33.05 -12.54 8.52
CA SER A 233 -34.21 -12.64 9.41
C SER A 233 -34.43 -14.10 9.82
N LEU A 234 -35.09 -14.35 10.95
CA LEU A 234 -35.46 -15.71 11.39
C LEU A 234 -36.14 -16.52 10.29
N THR A 235 -36.98 -15.87 9.47
CA THR A 235 -37.66 -16.50 8.34
C THR A 235 -36.69 -16.88 7.23
N THR A 236 -35.72 -16.02 6.94
CA THR A 236 -34.69 -16.24 5.90
C THR A 236 -33.78 -17.41 6.26
N THR A 237 -33.36 -17.53 7.53
CA THR A 237 -32.50 -18.63 8.00
C THR A 237 -33.16 -20.00 7.89
N ILE A 238 -34.49 -20.07 8.03
CA ILE A 238 -35.25 -21.33 7.97
C ILE A 238 -35.47 -21.78 6.52
N THR A 239 -35.50 -20.84 5.56
CA THR A 239 -35.82 -21.13 4.16
C THR A 239 -34.61 -21.47 3.30
N LEU A 240 -33.41 -21.01 3.68
CA LEU A 240 -32.21 -21.18 2.86
C LEU A 240 -31.55 -22.54 3.08
N SER A 241 -31.00 -23.09 2.00
CA SER A 241 -30.17 -24.28 2.09
C SER A 241 -28.85 -23.99 2.81
N ALA A 242 -28.20 -25.05 3.31
CA ALA A 242 -26.90 -24.91 3.98
C ALA A 242 -25.82 -24.26 3.08
N THR A 243 -25.88 -24.49 1.77
CA THR A 243 -24.96 -23.88 0.79
C THR A 243 -25.22 -22.40 0.60
N GLU A 244 -26.48 -21.98 0.47
CA GLU A 244 -26.84 -20.56 0.34
C GLU A 244 -26.54 -19.78 1.63
N MET A 245 -26.77 -20.40 2.78
CA MET A 245 -26.39 -19.83 4.08
C MET A 245 -24.88 -19.61 4.18
N HIS A 246 -24.08 -20.59 3.74
CA HIS A 246 -22.63 -20.48 3.74
C HIS A 246 -22.14 -19.34 2.82
N GLU A 247 -22.67 -19.24 1.60
CA GLU A 247 -22.31 -18.17 0.66
C GLU A 247 -22.64 -16.77 1.21
N LEU A 248 -23.81 -16.62 1.85
CA LEU A 248 -24.20 -15.38 2.52
C LEU A 248 -23.26 -15.02 3.67
N SER A 249 -22.89 -15.99 4.51
CA SER A 249 -21.92 -15.75 5.60
C SER A 249 -20.56 -15.32 5.06
N VAL A 250 -20.07 -15.95 3.99
CA VAL A 250 -18.79 -15.57 3.35
C VAL A 250 -18.86 -14.16 2.76
N SER A 251 -19.93 -13.82 2.04
CA SER A 251 -20.12 -12.48 1.48
C SER A 251 -20.20 -11.42 2.57
N ARG A 252 -20.97 -11.68 3.62
CA ARG A 252 -21.11 -10.78 4.78
C ARG A 252 -19.78 -10.57 5.50
N ALA A 253 -18.99 -11.62 5.71
CA ALA A 253 -17.67 -11.52 6.32
C ALA A 253 -16.72 -10.64 5.49
N ARG A 254 -16.73 -10.81 4.15
CA ARG A 254 -15.95 -9.99 3.22
C ARG A 254 -16.36 -8.52 3.28
N ASP A 255 -17.66 -8.24 3.26
CA ASP A 255 -18.19 -6.87 3.32
C ASP A 255 -17.89 -6.23 4.68
N SER A 256 -17.98 -7.01 5.75
CA SER A 256 -17.68 -6.55 7.10
C SER A 256 -16.21 -6.19 7.28
N PHE A 257 -15.31 -7.01 6.74
CA PHE A 257 -13.88 -6.70 6.68
C PHE A 257 -13.63 -5.44 5.86
N SER A 258 -14.21 -5.35 4.66
CA SER A 258 -14.06 -4.20 3.76
C SER A 258 -14.57 -2.91 4.40
N GLN A 259 -15.67 -3.00 5.18
CA GLN A 259 -16.23 -1.88 5.93
C GLN A 259 -15.22 -1.37 6.97
N ALA A 260 -14.70 -2.27 7.79
CA ALA A 260 -13.73 -1.91 8.83
C ALA A 260 -12.46 -1.28 8.23
N MET A 261 -11.91 -1.86 7.16
CA MET A 261 -10.72 -1.31 6.48
C MET A 261 -10.98 0.05 5.82
N THR A 262 -12.19 0.27 5.27
CA THR A 262 -12.57 1.56 4.67
C THR A 262 -12.70 2.64 5.74
N ASP A 263 -13.31 2.31 6.88
CA ASP A 263 -13.45 3.24 8.01
C ASP A 263 -12.08 3.55 8.64
N GLU A 264 -11.20 2.55 8.77
CA GLU A 264 -9.82 2.74 9.25
C GLU A 264 -9.00 3.60 8.27
N SER A 265 -9.18 3.43 6.96
CA SER A 265 -8.55 4.28 5.94
C SER A 265 -9.01 5.73 6.03
N LEU A 266 -10.29 5.98 6.31
CA LEU A 266 -10.83 7.33 6.55
C LEU A 266 -10.23 7.94 7.82
N MET A 267 -10.12 7.16 8.89
CA MET A 267 -9.49 7.58 10.14
C MET A 267 -8.02 7.95 9.92
N LEU A 268 -7.28 7.16 9.15
CA LEU A 268 -5.88 7.42 8.82
C LEU A 268 -5.70 8.76 8.10
N LEU A 269 -6.56 9.09 7.13
CA LEU A 269 -6.52 10.39 6.46
C LEU A 269 -6.75 11.56 7.43
N GLU A 270 -7.49 11.35 8.52
CA GLU A 270 -7.70 12.36 9.56
C GLU A 270 -6.53 12.45 10.52
N THR A 271 -5.99 11.32 10.96
CA THR A 271 -4.76 11.27 11.78
C THR A 271 -3.59 11.93 11.04
N GLN A 272 -3.36 11.59 9.76
CA GLN A 272 -2.31 12.21 8.94
C GLN A 272 -2.47 13.73 8.85
N ARG A 273 -3.70 14.23 8.59
CA ARG A 273 -3.98 15.69 8.57
C ARG A 273 -3.72 16.35 9.92
N ALA A 274 -4.01 15.66 11.03
CA ALA A 274 -3.74 16.18 12.37
C ALA A 274 -2.23 16.24 12.65
N MET A 275 -1.48 15.22 12.25
CA MET A 275 -0.02 15.16 12.40
C MET A 275 0.68 16.24 11.56
N GLU A 276 0.26 16.46 10.31
CA GLU A 276 0.79 17.55 9.47
C GLU A 276 0.62 18.91 10.14
N ARG A 277 -0.54 19.16 10.77
CA ARG A 277 -0.76 20.42 11.52
C ARG A 277 0.06 20.50 12.80
N ALA A 278 0.16 19.40 13.56
CA ALA A 278 0.90 19.37 14.82
C ALA A 278 2.40 19.63 14.63
N LEU A 279 2.96 19.10 13.54
CA LEU A 279 4.37 19.21 13.19
C LEU A 279 4.68 20.36 12.20
N ALA A 280 3.66 21.16 11.84
CA ALA A 280 3.74 22.22 10.83
C ALA A 280 4.38 21.77 9.51
N LEU A 281 4.05 20.55 9.07
CA LEU A 281 4.57 19.95 7.84
C LEU A 281 3.87 20.51 6.59
N PRO A 282 4.52 20.45 5.42
CA PRO A 282 3.88 20.73 4.14
C PRO A 282 2.61 19.90 3.93
N ILE A 283 1.59 20.54 3.36
CA ILE A 283 0.30 19.90 3.10
C ILE A 283 0.50 18.75 2.10
N GLY A 284 0.03 17.55 2.46
CA GLY A 284 0.10 16.38 1.58
C GLY A 284 1.40 15.60 1.69
N LEU A 285 2.32 15.97 2.58
CA LEU A 285 3.53 15.18 2.84
C LEU A 285 3.20 13.79 3.40
N LEU A 286 2.27 13.72 4.35
CA LEU A 286 1.80 12.50 4.98
C LEU A 286 0.46 12.04 4.40
N VAL A 287 -0.43 12.98 4.11
CA VAL A 287 -1.83 12.65 3.80
C VAL A 287 -1.96 11.89 2.48
N GLY A 288 -2.63 10.75 2.53
CA GLY A 288 -2.92 9.91 1.37
C GLY A 288 -1.86 8.85 1.08
N GLY A 289 -0.76 8.80 1.85
CA GLY A 289 0.14 7.65 1.90
C GLY A 289 -0.42 6.50 2.74
N SER A 290 0.22 5.34 2.70
CA SER A 290 -0.14 4.20 3.55
C SER A 290 0.19 4.47 5.03
N LEU A 291 -0.35 3.67 5.94
CA LEU A 291 0.04 3.71 7.36
C LEU A 291 1.55 3.54 7.52
N MET A 292 2.13 2.60 6.77
CA MET A 292 3.54 2.29 6.89
C MET A 292 4.40 3.40 6.29
N GLU A 293 4.01 3.94 5.14
CA GLU A 293 4.65 5.13 4.54
C GLU A 293 4.61 6.32 5.51
N THR A 294 3.51 6.50 6.23
CA THR A 294 3.36 7.55 7.24
C THR A 294 4.37 7.38 8.37
N ILE A 295 4.48 6.17 8.93
CA ILE A 295 5.45 5.85 9.98
C ILE A 295 6.88 6.07 9.48
N GLN A 296 7.19 5.61 8.26
CA GLN A 296 8.52 5.78 7.67
C GLN A 296 8.90 7.25 7.49
N LYS A 297 7.99 8.08 6.99
CA LYS A 297 8.20 9.54 6.85
C LYS A 297 8.39 10.22 8.20
N LEU A 298 7.62 9.83 9.22
CA LEU A 298 7.77 10.38 10.58
C LEU A 298 9.11 9.99 11.22
N VAL A 299 9.58 8.76 11.03
CA VAL A 299 10.92 8.33 11.48
C VAL A 299 12.01 9.11 10.75
N THR A 300 11.86 9.30 9.44
CA THR A 300 12.79 10.09 8.61
C THR A 300 12.91 11.53 9.10
N LEU A 301 11.80 12.13 9.57
CA LEU A 301 11.76 13.51 10.07
C LEU A 301 12.42 13.70 11.45
N TYR A 302 12.69 12.64 12.20
CA TYR A 302 13.13 12.76 13.59
C TYR A 302 14.36 13.66 13.81
N PRO A 303 15.44 13.62 13.00
CA PRO A 303 16.62 14.45 13.27
C PRO A 303 16.30 15.94 13.29
N VAL A 304 15.35 16.36 12.47
CA VAL A 304 14.92 17.76 12.34
C VAL A 304 13.76 18.07 13.29
N GLN A 305 12.91 17.08 13.56
CA GLN A 305 11.71 17.21 14.38
C GLN A 305 11.61 16.03 15.35
N HIS A 306 12.21 16.15 16.54
CA HIS A 306 12.23 15.06 17.53
C HIS A 306 10.83 14.60 17.99
N GLN A 307 9.81 15.46 17.86
CA GLN A 307 8.41 15.11 18.15
C GLN A 307 7.80 14.13 17.12
N ALA A 308 8.42 13.95 15.96
CA ALA A 308 7.93 13.05 14.92
C ALA A 308 8.03 11.57 15.33
N LEU A 309 9.07 11.16 16.06
CA LEU A 309 9.23 9.78 16.52
C LEU A 309 8.16 9.35 17.55
N PRO A 310 7.87 10.12 18.62
CA PRO A 310 6.73 9.84 19.49
C PRO A 310 5.40 9.75 18.74
N LEU A 311 5.17 10.59 17.72
CA LEU A 311 3.95 10.51 16.89
C LEU A 311 3.93 9.25 16.01
N ALA A 312 5.08 8.82 15.49
CA ALA A 312 5.18 7.55 14.74
C ALA A 312 4.81 6.35 15.63
N VAL A 313 5.23 6.39 16.90
CA VAL A 313 4.96 5.37 17.91
C VAL A 313 3.49 5.37 18.30
N ASP A 314 2.92 6.55 18.58
CA ASP A 314 1.50 6.71 18.90
C ASP A 314 0.62 6.26 17.72
N CYS A 315 1.06 6.53 16.47
CA CYS A 315 0.40 6.05 15.27
C CYS A 315 0.50 4.52 15.13
N ALA A 316 1.66 3.93 15.36
CA ALA A 316 1.84 2.48 15.32
C ALA A 316 0.97 1.75 16.35
N ASP A 317 0.84 2.29 17.57
CA ASP A 317 -0.04 1.75 18.61
C ASP A 317 -1.52 1.90 18.24
N GLN A 318 -1.92 3.10 17.78
CA GLN A 318 -3.32 3.39 17.39
C GLN A 318 -3.85 2.43 16.32
N TYR A 319 -3.01 2.06 15.35
CA TYR A 319 -3.40 1.20 14.24
C TYR A 319 -2.97 -0.27 14.44
N GLU A 320 -2.54 -0.63 15.65
CA GLU A 320 -2.17 -2.00 16.05
C GLU A 320 -1.09 -2.63 15.15
N VAL A 321 -0.09 -1.84 14.76
CA VAL A 321 1.04 -2.34 13.97
C VAL A 321 1.83 -3.35 14.81
N PRO A 322 2.14 -4.54 14.30
CA PRO A 322 2.97 -5.51 15.02
C PRO A 322 4.34 -4.91 15.40
N PRO A 323 4.80 -5.02 16.68
CA PRO A 323 6.08 -4.46 17.11
C PRO A 323 7.27 -4.89 16.26
N ARG A 324 7.27 -6.15 15.80
CA ARG A 324 8.30 -6.69 14.88
C ARG A 324 8.31 -5.95 13.53
N GLN A 325 7.13 -5.66 12.98
CA GLN A 325 7.00 -4.95 11.71
C GLN A 325 7.42 -3.48 11.84
N PHE A 326 7.04 -2.84 12.95
CA PHE A 326 7.47 -1.47 13.27
C PHE A 326 9.00 -1.38 13.35
N TRP A 327 9.65 -2.29 14.10
CA TRP A 327 11.11 -2.30 14.21
C TRP A 327 11.84 -2.53 12.90
N TRP A 328 11.39 -3.48 12.07
CA TRP A 328 11.95 -3.67 10.72
C TRP A 328 11.83 -2.44 9.83
N THR A 329 10.75 -1.70 10.00
CA THR A 329 10.52 -0.45 9.25
C THR A 329 11.49 0.61 9.73
N MET A 330 11.59 0.79 11.04
CA MET A 330 12.50 1.74 11.65
C MET A 330 13.97 1.45 11.30
N LEU A 331 14.42 0.19 11.40
CA LEU A 331 15.77 -0.22 11.01
C LEU A 331 16.08 0.18 9.56
N ARG A 332 15.17 -0.15 8.62
CA ARG A 332 15.35 0.18 7.20
C ARG A 332 15.40 1.69 6.94
N VAL A 333 14.59 2.48 7.64
CA VAL A 333 14.58 3.94 7.48
C VAL A 333 15.85 4.55 8.08
N LEU A 334 16.22 4.16 9.29
CA LEU A 334 17.41 4.68 9.97
C LEU A 334 18.69 4.31 9.21
N ALA A 335 18.74 3.10 8.62
CA ALA A 335 19.85 2.69 7.76
C ALA A 335 19.96 3.57 6.52
N ARG A 336 18.86 3.73 5.76
CA ARG A 336 18.83 4.58 4.55
C ARG A 336 19.16 6.05 4.80
N THR A 337 18.96 6.53 6.02
CA THR A 337 19.20 7.92 6.41
C THR A 337 20.48 8.10 7.22
N ASN A 338 21.31 7.04 7.36
CA ASN A 338 22.56 7.04 8.11
C ASN A 338 22.43 7.47 9.58
N GLN A 339 21.27 7.21 10.19
CA GLN A 339 20.96 7.62 11.56
C GLN A 339 21.37 6.55 12.59
N TRP A 340 22.62 6.08 12.50
CA TRP A 340 23.15 4.93 13.25
C TRP A 340 23.21 5.17 14.77
N GLN A 341 23.56 6.40 15.18
CA GLN A 341 23.64 6.76 16.60
C GLN A 341 22.27 6.69 17.28
N MET A 342 21.19 7.04 16.56
CA MET A 342 19.83 6.92 17.09
C MET A 342 19.40 5.47 17.19
N LEU A 343 19.69 4.66 16.15
CA LEU A 343 19.42 3.23 16.16
C LEU A 343 20.06 2.56 17.38
N LEU A 344 21.32 2.91 17.68
CA LEU A 344 22.03 2.44 18.87
C LEU A 344 21.32 2.83 20.17
N GLU A 345 20.96 4.11 20.35
CA GLU A 345 20.29 4.56 21.58
C GLU A 345 18.91 3.88 21.76
N LEU A 346 18.14 3.72 20.68
CA LEU A 346 16.84 3.04 20.73
C LEU A 346 16.98 1.55 21.10
N ALA A 347 17.93 0.84 20.48
CA ALA A 347 18.18 -0.56 20.74
C ALA A 347 18.71 -0.82 22.15
N ARG A 348 19.41 0.14 22.76
CA ARG A 348 19.92 0.06 24.14
C ARG A 348 18.83 0.20 25.19
N VAL A 349 17.83 1.05 24.94
CA VAL A 349 16.78 1.33 25.93
C VAL A 349 15.73 0.22 25.94
N LEU A 350 15.41 -0.36 24.79
CA LEU A 350 14.41 -1.41 24.67
C LEU A 350 14.93 -2.52 23.77
N ARG A 351 14.94 -3.77 24.28
CA ARG A 351 15.31 -4.93 23.48
C ARG A 351 14.44 -5.00 22.22
N PRO A 352 15.02 -5.00 21.01
CA PRO A 352 14.27 -5.07 19.78
C PRO A 352 13.49 -6.40 19.69
N PRO A 353 12.20 -6.40 19.30
CA PRO A 353 11.41 -7.61 19.01
C PRO A 353 11.98 -8.45 17.85
N ILE A 354 12.86 -7.87 17.04
CA ILE A 354 13.59 -8.55 15.96
C ILE A 354 14.89 -9.20 16.44
N GLY A 355 15.32 -8.97 17.68
CA GLY A 355 16.64 -9.35 18.18
C GLY A 355 17.73 -8.37 17.76
N TYR A 356 18.97 -8.60 18.22
CA TYR A 356 20.13 -7.77 17.88
C TYR A 356 20.85 -8.24 16.61
N VAL A 357 20.79 -9.54 16.29
CA VAL A 357 21.46 -10.13 15.12
C VAL A 357 21.11 -9.41 13.82
N PRO A 358 19.82 -9.19 13.46
CA PRO A 358 19.49 -8.56 12.19
C PRO A 358 19.85 -7.07 12.14
N ILE A 359 20.01 -6.43 13.29
CA ILE A 359 20.46 -5.03 13.36
C ILE A 359 21.96 -4.98 13.07
N VAL A 360 22.73 -5.93 13.60
CA VAL A 360 24.18 -6.00 13.41
C VAL A 360 24.51 -6.37 11.97
N GLU A 361 23.79 -7.30 11.35
CA GLU A 361 23.96 -7.62 9.93
C GLU A 361 23.84 -6.36 9.06
N VAL A 362 22.77 -5.57 9.26
CA VAL A 362 22.58 -4.30 8.52
C VAL A 362 23.66 -3.26 8.83
N LEU A 363 24.21 -3.24 10.05
CA LEU A 363 25.30 -2.33 10.40
C LEU A 363 26.61 -2.74 9.71
N LEU A 364 26.89 -4.04 9.62
CA LEU A 364 28.08 -4.56 8.95
C LEU A 364 27.98 -4.39 7.43
N ASP A 365 26.81 -4.61 6.84
CA ASP A 365 26.57 -4.39 5.41
C ASP A 365 26.80 -2.93 4.96
N GLU A 366 26.76 -1.97 5.89
CA GLU A 366 26.94 -0.53 5.66
C GLU A 366 28.25 0.01 6.28
N ASP A 367 29.22 -0.88 6.53
CA ASP A 367 30.56 -0.60 7.06
C ASP A 367 30.57 0.13 8.42
N GLN A 368 29.55 -0.06 9.25
CA GLN A 368 29.41 0.55 10.58
C GLN A 368 29.89 -0.35 11.73
N GLU A 369 31.09 -0.94 11.61
CA GLU A 369 31.66 -1.86 12.62
C GLU A 369 31.78 -1.22 14.02
N ASP A 370 32.11 0.07 14.10
CA ASP A 370 32.21 0.82 15.35
C ASP A 370 30.88 0.86 16.12
N VAL A 371 29.77 1.06 15.40
CA VAL A 371 28.42 1.11 15.97
C VAL A 371 27.98 -0.28 16.39
N ALA A 372 28.27 -1.31 15.57
CA ALA A 372 28.01 -2.71 15.90
C ALA A 372 28.75 -3.14 17.18
N SER A 373 30.02 -2.75 17.31
CA SER A 373 30.85 -3.02 18.50
C SER A 373 30.30 -2.34 19.76
N ARG A 374 29.80 -1.10 19.64
CA ARG A 374 29.13 -0.40 20.75
C ARG A 374 27.79 -1.05 21.12
N LEU A 375 27.06 -1.56 20.14
CA LEU A 375 25.81 -2.30 20.38
C LEU A 375 26.09 -3.61 21.12
N LEU A 376 27.12 -4.35 20.73
CA LEU A 376 27.56 -5.59 21.40
C LEU A 376 27.79 -5.38 22.90
N ALA A 377 28.40 -4.26 23.30
CA ALA A 377 28.64 -3.93 24.72
C ALA A 377 27.35 -3.72 25.54
N SER A 378 26.22 -3.48 24.88
CA SER A 378 24.92 -3.25 25.52
C SER A 378 24.04 -4.50 25.64
N ILE A 379 24.40 -5.59 24.95
CA ILE A 379 23.63 -6.84 24.96
C ILE A 379 23.83 -7.55 26.31
N GLN A 380 22.74 -7.77 27.02
CA GLN A 380 22.75 -8.44 28.33
C GLN A 380 22.72 -9.96 28.22
N THR A 381 22.08 -10.50 27.17
CA THR A 381 21.93 -11.94 26.96
C THR A 381 23.26 -12.54 26.48
N PRO A 382 23.84 -13.54 27.18
CA PRO A 382 25.15 -14.10 26.82
C PRO A 382 25.11 -14.83 25.47
N GLU A 383 24.04 -15.56 25.16
CA GLU A 383 23.87 -16.31 23.90
C GLU A 383 23.83 -15.38 22.69
N GLU A 384 22.92 -14.40 22.67
CA GLU A 384 22.85 -13.40 21.58
C GLU A 384 24.14 -12.57 21.47
N ARG A 385 24.83 -12.34 22.59
CA ARG A 385 26.09 -11.59 22.59
C ARG A 385 27.21 -12.39 21.92
N GLU A 386 27.30 -13.69 22.16
CA GLU A 386 28.29 -14.56 21.52
C GLU A 386 28.02 -14.66 20.01
N GLU A 387 26.75 -14.80 19.61
CA GLU A 387 26.34 -14.83 18.20
C GLU A 387 26.72 -13.53 17.48
N VAL A 388 26.39 -12.37 18.07
CA VAL A 388 26.75 -11.06 17.51
C VAL A 388 28.26 -10.85 17.47
N ALA A 389 28.99 -11.28 18.50
CA ALA A 389 30.45 -11.19 18.51
C ALA A 389 31.10 -12.05 17.41
N GLY A 390 30.55 -13.24 17.16
CA GLY A 390 30.98 -14.13 16.08
C GLY A 390 30.75 -13.50 14.70
N LEU A 391 29.63 -12.82 14.49
CA LEU A 391 29.34 -12.11 13.22
C LEU A 391 30.33 -10.98 12.96
N ILE A 392 30.62 -10.15 13.97
CA ILE A 392 31.58 -9.05 13.83
C ILE A 392 33.00 -9.59 13.55
N ALA A 393 33.40 -10.67 14.22
CA ALA A 393 34.71 -11.29 13.98
C ALA A 393 34.83 -11.85 12.55
N LYS A 394 33.79 -12.54 12.05
CA LYS A 394 33.76 -13.08 10.69
C LYS A 394 33.86 -11.97 9.64
N TYR A 395 33.16 -10.87 9.84
CA TYR A 395 33.21 -9.73 8.92
C TYR A 395 34.61 -9.10 8.89
N ARG A 396 35.27 -8.96 10.06
CA ARG A 396 36.66 -8.46 10.12
C ARG A 396 37.66 -9.38 9.39
N GLU A 397 37.49 -10.69 9.51
CA GLU A 397 38.31 -11.66 8.78
C GLU A 397 38.11 -11.54 7.26
N GLU A 398 36.87 -11.32 6.80
CA GLU A 398 36.54 -11.13 5.37
C GLU A 398 37.14 -9.83 4.80
N ASP A 399 37.18 -8.74 5.57
CA ASP A 399 37.81 -7.48 5.18
C ASP A 399 39.35 -7.56 5.13
N GLU A 400 39.97 -8.39 5.97
CA GLU A 400 41.44 -8.59 5.96
C GLU A 400 41.92 -9.48 4.79
N GLU A 401 41.03 -10.28 4.19
CA GLU A 401 41.32 -11.15 3.04
C GLU A 401 41.06 -10.49 1.66
N ALA A 402 40.35 -9.36 1.63
CA ALA A 402 40.00 -8.59 0.42
C ALA A 402 41.05 -7.51 0.07
#